data_AF-A0AAU6TYL5-F1
#
_entry.id   AF-A0AAU6TYL5-F1
#
_cell.length_a   1.000
_cell.length_b   1.000
_cell.length_c   1.000
_cell.angle_alpha   90.00
_cell.angle_beta   90.00
_cell.angle_gamma   90.00
#
_symmetry.space_group_name_H-M   'P 1'
#
loop_
_entity.id
_entity.type
_entity.pdbx_description
1 polymer ?
#
loop_
_entity_poly.entity_id
_entity_poly.type
_entity_poly.pdbx_seq_one_letter_code
_entity_poly.pdbx_strand_id
1 'polypeptide(L)'
;MKNIVIRSDADIVPGKSIGGVSLGDSVSDVIRCIKSEFTIKKYDISNLVGKFFLYKINDGAISFTSDKYGIIIALWCEPPYSGSYKNKLYPGITASKLNEVSKKQEIIKGYLVIDKDFHVYYGMPEDIDDFDCFSDLNDDVIFNKLYVGDLG
;
A
#
# COMPACT_ATOMS: atom_id res chain seq x y z
N MET A 1 8.07 6.90 23.57
CA MET A 1 8.66 6.77 22.21
C MET A 1 8.25 5.44 21.64
N LYS A 2 7.83 5.42 20.38
CA LYS A 2 7.44 4.18 19.68
C LYS A 2 8.71 3.51 19.14
N ASN A 3 8.90 2.21 19.41
CA ASN A 3 9.99 1.45 18.83
C ASN A 3 9.53 0.90 17.46
N ILE A 4 9.89 1.59 16.38
CA ILE A 4 9.53 1.20 15.01
C ILE A 4 10.66 0.34 14.45
N VAL A 5 10.32 -0.85 13.96
CA VAL A 5 11.27 -1.74 13.28
C VAL A 5 10.80 -1.93 11.86
N ILE A 6 11.57 -1.41 10.91
CA ILE A 6 11.21 -1.46 9.49
C ILE A 6 11.67 -2.79 8.89
N ARG A 7 10.75 -3.44 8.18
CA ARG A 7 10.92 -4.78 7.60
C ARG A 7 10.22 -4.85 6.26
N SER A 8 10.90 -5.36 5.23
CA SER A 8 10.32 -5.58 3.90
C SER A 8 9.51 -6.88 3.79
N ASP A 9 9.50 -7.69 4.85
CA ASP A 9 8.91 -9.04 4.89
C ASP A 9 7.84 -9.20 5.98
N ALA A 10 7.49 -8.13 6.69
CA ALA A 10 6.54 -8.21 7.80
C ALA A 10 5.10 -8.40 7.30
N ASP A 11 4.26 -9.04 8.10
CA ASP A 11 2.84 -9.14 7.80
C ASP A 11 2.18 -7.76 7.72
N ILE A 12 1.25 -7.63 6.78
CA ILE A 12 0.42 -6.45 6.59
C ILE A 12 -0.70 -6.48 7.62
N VAL A 13 -0.84 -5.40 8.39
CA VAL A 13 -1.90 -5.25 9.38
C VAL A 13 -3.02 -4.40 8.77
N PRO A 14 -4.23 -4.97 8.60
CA PRO A 14 -5.32 -4.31 7.91
C PRO A 14 -5.65 -2.96 8.54
N GLY A 15 -5.76 -1.93 7.70
CA GLY A 15 -6.19 -0.59 8.09
C GLY A 15 -5.21 0.15 8.98
N LYS A 16 -3.98 -0.37 9.10
CA LYS A 16 -3.04 0.12 10.12
C LYS A 16 -1.62 0.24 9.63
N SER A 17 -0.96 -0.87 9.25
CA SER A 17 0.50 -0.84 9.09
C SER A 17 1.04 -1.80 8.04
N ILE A 18 2.15 -1.38 7.43
CA ILE A 18 2.95 -2.12 6.47
C ILE A 18 4.41 -1.97 6.89
N GLY A 19 5.13 -3.09 7.00
CA GLY A 19 6.57 -3.10 7.24
C GLY A 19 7.02 -2.34 8.49
N GLY A 20 6.16 -2.23 9.50
CA GLY A 20 6.42 -1.49 10.75
C GLY A 20 5.99 -0.02 10.73
N VAL A 21 5.69 0.57 9.57
CA VAL A 21 5.13 1.93 9.45
C VAL A 21 3.62 1.87 9.64
N SER A 22 3.05 2.76 10.46
CA SER A 22 1.58 2.82 10.65
C SER A 22 0.97 4.12 10.15
N LEU A 23 -0.29 4.07 9.72
CA LEU A 23 -1.13 5.24 9.58
C LEU A 23 -1.22 6.00 10.91
N GLY A 24 -1.17 7.34 10.83
CA GLY A 24 -1.15 8.22 12.00
C GLY A 24 0.21 8.37 12.68
N ASP A 25 1.24 7.62 12.27
CA ASP A 25 2.60 7.82 12.81
C ASP A 25 3.19 9.15 12.37
N SER A 26 4.08 9.71 13.20
CA SER A 26 4.93 10.83 12.81
C SER A 26 6.01 10.35 11.84
N VAL A 27 6.15 11.05 10.72
CA VAL A 27 7.25 10.82 9.77
C VAL A 27 8.61 10.93 10.46
N SER A 28 8.75 11.84 11.43
CA SER A 28 10.02 12.05 12.12
C SER A 28 10.44 10.84 12.96
N ASP A 29 9.48 10.13 13.56
CA ASP A 29 9.72 8.90 14.30
C ASP A 29 10.08 7.75 13.35
N VAL A 30 9.37 7.63 12.22
CA VAL A 30 9.67 6.62 11.19
C VAL A 30 11.08 6.80 10.65
N ILE A 31 11.45 8.02 10.22
CA ILE A 31 12.76 8.29 9.61
C ILE A 31 13.90 8.00 10.58
N ARG A 32 13.74 8.32 11.88
CA ARG A 32 14.75 8.02 12.90
C ARG A 32 14.99 6.52 13.11
N CYS A 33 14.01 5.68 12.77
CA CYS A 33 14.07 4.24 12.88
C CYS A 33 14.48 3.53 11.57
N ILE A 34 14.62 4.27 10.46
CA ILE A 34 15.14 3.74 9.21
C ILE A 34 16.62 3.43 9.42
N LYS A 35 16.97 2.15 9.31
CA LYS A 35 18.36 1.72 9.33
C LYS A 35 19.07 2.14 8.04
N SER A 36 20.39 2.32 8.11
CA SER A 36 21.22 2.83 7.02
C SER A 36 21.18 1.97 5.75
N GLU A 37 20.82 0.69 5.84
CA GLU A 37 20.67 -0.18 4.67
C GLU A 37 19.47 0.20 3.78
N PHE A 38 18.47 0.92 4.29
CA PHE A 38 17.30 1.32 3.53
C PHE A 38 17.47 2.71 2.93
N THR A 39 17.19 2.83 1.64
CA THR A 39 17.11 4.13 0.96
C THR A 39 15.79 4.80 1.27
N ILE A 40 15.79 6.13 1.42
CA ILE A 40 14.57 6.94 1.51
C ILE A 40 14.62 8.08 0.50
N LYS A 41 13.58 8.17 -0.33
CA LYS A 41 13.36 9.28 -1.27
C LYS A 41 12.14 10.06 -0.82
N LYS A 42 12.24 11.39 -0.85
CA LYS A 42 11.15 12.31 -0.51
C LYS A 42 10.77 13.12 -1.75
N TYR A 43 9.48 13.28 -1.98
CA TYR A 43 8.92 14.12 -3.03
C TYR A 43 7.89 15.08 -2.43
N ASP A 44 8.02 16.35 -2.75
CA ASP A 44 7.07 17.39 -2.33
C ASP A 44 5.92 17.45 -3.35
N ILE A 45 4.69 17.27 -2.87
CA ILE A 45 3.48 17.30 -3.70
C ILE A 45 2.64 18.48 -3.23
N SER A 46 2.41 19.46 -4.11
CA SER A 46 1.58 20.62 -3.80
C SER A 46 0.53 20.77 -4.88
N ASN A 47 -0.74 20.81 -4.48
CA ASN A 47 -1.89 20.98 -5.37
C ASN A 47 -2.94 21.89 -4.72
N LEU A 48 -4.09 22.07 -5.38
CA LEU A 48 -5.18 22.91 -4.88
C LEU A 48 -5.77 22.42 -3.53
N VAL A 49 -5.58 21.14 -3.19
CA VAL A 49 -6.09 20.52 -1.96
C VAL A 49 -5.13 20.73 -0.79
N GLY A 50 -3.84 20.90 -1.05
CA GLY A 50 -2.85 21.22 -0.03
C GLY A 50 -1.44 20.78 -0.37
N LYS A 51 -0.60 20.77 0.67
CA LYS A 51 0.79 20.30 0.61
C LYS A 51 0.89 18.94 1.29
N PHE A 52 1.44 17.98 0.55
CA PHE A 52 1.69 16.61 0.96
C PHE A 52 3.14 16.23 0.66
N PHE A 53 3.61 15.17 1.30
CA PHE A 53 4.95 14.66 1.08
C PHE A 53 4.89 13.15 0.85
N LEU A 54 5.40 12.70 -0.29
CA LEU A 54 5.55 11.28 -0.59
C LEU A 54 6.93 10.81 -0.14
N TYR A 55 6.95 9.70 0.58
CA TYR A 55 8.16 9.01 0.97
C TYR A 55 8.16 7.61 0.37
N LYS A 56 9.29 7.22 -0.22
CA LYS A 56 9.53 5.86 -0.72
C LYS A 56 10.72 5.28 0.01
N ILE A 57 10.49 4.18 0.74
CA ILE A 57 11.53 3.38 1.40
C ILE A 57 11.90 2.22 0.48
N ASN A 58 13.20 1.96 0.32
CA ASN A 58 13.73 0.85 -0.46
C ASN A 58 13.12 0.78 -1.87
N ASP A 59 13.25 1.89 -2.60
CA ASP A 59 12.72 2.08 -3.96
C ASP A 59 11.21 1.85 -4.13
N GLY A 60 10.44 1.97 -3.04
CA GLY A 60 8.98 1.92 -3.08
C GLY A 60 8.40 0.66 -2.45
N ALA A 61 9.24 -0.26 -1.95
CA ALA A 61 8.79 -1.44 -1.19
C ALA A 61 7.78 -1.04 -0.10
N ILE A 62 8.05 0.06 0.60
CA ILE A 62 7.08 0.71 1.48
C ILE A 62 7.01 2.18 1.06
N SER A 63 5.80 2.65 0.77
CA SER A 63 5.56 4.03 0.38
C SER A 63 4.45 4.63 1.22
N PHE A 64 4.58 5.89 1.60
CA PHE A 64 3.56 6.58 2.35
C PHE A 64 3.51 8.06 2.00
N THR A 65 2.34 8.66 2.17
CA THR A 65 2.18 10.11 2.13
C THR A 65 1.96 10.66 3.52
N SER A 66 2.51 11.84 3.78
CA SER A 66 2.19 12.62 4.96
C SER A 66 1.49 13.91 4.60
N ASP A 67 0.71 14.41 5.55
CA ASP A 67 0.22 15.79 5.53
C ASP A 67 1.35 16.80 5.80
N LYS A 68 0.99 18.08 5.83
CA LYS A 68 1.92 19.19 6.11
C LYS A 68 2.48 19.18 7.55
N TYR A 69 1.87 18.46 8.46
CA TYR A 69 2.30 18.31 9.87
C TYR A 69 3.20 17.08 10.06
N GLY A 70 3.45 16.32 9.00
CA GLY A 70 4.28 15.13 9.06
C GLY A 70 3.56 13.94 9.69
N ILE A 71 2.22 13.88 9.60
CA ILE A 71 1.43 12.71 9.99
C ILE A 71 1.17 11.85 8.77
N ILE A 72 1.41 10.55 8.88
CA ILE A 72 1.19 9.59 7.79
C ILE A 72 -0.31 9.39 7.58
N ILE A 73 -0.78 9.65 6.36
CA ILE A 73 -2.20 9.65 5.99
C ILE A 73 -2.56 8.62 4.91
N ALA A 74 -1.59 8.11 4.15
CA ALA A 74 -1.77 6.98 3.26
C ALA A 74 -0.51 6.11 3.26
N LEU A 75 -0.67 4.79 3.08
CA LEU A 75 0.39 3.81 3.22
C LEU A 75 0.14 2.61 2.30
N TRP A 76 1.15 2.23 1.52
CA TRP A 76 1.09 1.07 0.63
C TRP A 76 2.46 0.41 0.47
N CYS A 77 2.44 -0.79 -0.13
CA CYS A 77 3.63 -1.52 -0.54
C CYS A 77 3.54 -1.93 -2.01
N GLU A 78 4.72 -2.13 -2.59
CA GLU A 78 4.95 -2.62 -3.95
C GLU A 78 6.11 -3.62 -3.90
N PRO A 79 6.34 -4.47 -4.93
CA PRO A 79 7.59 -5.21 -5.01
C PRO A 79 8.78 -4.23 -4.93
N PRO A 80 9.85 -4.52 -4.16
CA PRO A 80 10.25 -5.83 -3.64
C PRO A 80 9.76 -6.17 -2.22
N TYR A 81 8.70 -5.54 -1.69
CA TYR A 81 8.10 -5.97 -0.42
C TYR A 81 7.57 -7.41 -0.52
N SER A 82 7.96 -8.26 0.41
CA SER A 82 7.64 -9.69 0.41
C SER A 82 6.69 -10.11 1.52
N GLY A 83 6.26 -9.17 2.36
CA GLY A 83 5.24 -9.41 3.38
C GLY A 83 3.84 -9.56 2.77
N SER A 84 2.89 -10.06 3.56
CA SER A 84 1.54 -10.33 3.07
C SER A 84 0.47 -10.11 4.14
N TYR A 85 -0.79 -10.01 3.71
CA TYR A 85 -1.95 -10.12 4.58
C TYR A 85 -2.49 -11.54 4.54
N LYS A 86 -2.56 -12.19 5.71
CA LYS A 86 -3.07 -13.56 5.89
C LYS A 86 -2.39 -14.61 4.99
N ASN A 87 -1.14 -14.40 4.57
CA ASN A 87 -0.45 -15.26 3.59
C ASN A 87 -1.19 -15.42 2.26
N LYS A 88 -2.02 -14.44 1.90
CA LYS A 88 -2.90 -14.48 0.72
C LYS A 88 -2.75 -13.28 -0.19
N LEU A 89 -2.77 -12.08 0.39
CA LEU A 89 -2.72 -10.83 -0.37
C LEU A 89 -1.33 -10.21 -0.22
N TYR A 90 -0.65 -9.95 -1.33
CA TYR A 90 0.71 -9.43 -1.36
C TYR A 90 0.91 -8.61 -2.66
N PRO A 91 1.82 -7.63 -2.66
CA PRO A 91 2.10 -6.86 -3.86
C PRO A 91 2.71 -7.73 -4.96
N GLY A 92 2.28 -7.50 -6.21
CA GLY A 92 2.72 -8.30 -7.37
C GLY A 92 1.88 -9.56 -7.60
N ILE A 93 0.70 -9.66 -6.98
CA ILE A 93 -0.23 -10.76 -7.21
C ILE A 93 -0.92 -10.62 -8.57
N THR A 94 -1.11 -11.74 -9.27
CA THR A 94 -1.86 -11.79 -10.55
C THR A 94 -3.37 -11.86 -10.33
N ALA A 95 -4.17 -11.42 -11.30
CA ALA A 95 -5.63 -11.56 -11.28
C ALA A 95 -6.07 -13.03 -11.13
N SER A 96 -5.42 -13.96 -11.85
CA SER A 96 -5.68 -15.40 -11.70
C SER A 96 -5.50 -15.87 -10.25
N LYS A 97 -4.37 -15.50 -9.63
CA LYS A 97 -4.12 -15.84 -8.23
C LYS A 97 -5.13 -15.21 -7.27
N LEU A 98 -5.57 -13.97 -7.52
CA LEU A 98 -6.64 -13.33 -6.75
C LEU A 98 -7.95 -14.13 -6.84
N ASN A 99 -8.34 -14.59 -8.04
CA ASN A 99 -9.50 -15.47 -8.23
C ASN A 99 -9.41 -16.75 -7.41
N GLU A 100 -8.22 -17.34 -7.25
CA GLU A 100 -8.04 -18.56 -6.44
C GLU A 100 -8.17 -18.31 -4.93
N VAL A 101 -7.68 -17.17 -4.43
CA VAL A 101 -7.50 -16.94 -2.98
C VAL A 101 -8.65 -16.17 -2.34
N SER A 102 -9.59 -15.66 -3.13
CA SER A 102 -10.71 -14.83 -2.68
C SER A 102 -12.06 -15.29 -3.24
N LYS A 103 -13.13 -14.89 -2.57
CA LYS A 103 -14.51 -15.21 -2.94
C LYS A 103 -15.18 -14.09 -3.71
N LYS A 104 -14.73 -12.84 -3.48
CA LYS A 104 -15.33 -11.66 -4.11
C LYS A 104 -14.28 -10.58 -4.35
N GLN A 105 -14.32 -9.96 -5.53
CA GLN A 105 -13.51 -8.81 -5.90
C GLN A 105 -14.46 -7.70 -6.38
N GLU A 106 -14.31 -6.49 -5.85
CA GLU A 106 -15.17 -5.35 -6.18
C GLU A 106 -14.34 -4.11 -6.42
N ILE A 107 -14.71 -3.33 -7.44
CA ILE A 107 -14.09 -2.04 -7.71
C ILE A 107 -14.84 -0.98 -6.90
N ILE A 108 -14.16 -0.37 -5.94
CA ILE A 108 -14.73 0.64 -5.04
C ILE A 108 -13.81 1.85 -5.03
N LYS A 109 -14.33 3.04 -5.38
CA LYS A 109 -13.58 4.30 -5.37
C LYS A 109 -12.24 4.23 -6.15
N GLY A 110 -12.16 3.42 -7.21
CA GLY A 110 -10.94 3.21 -8.00
C GLY A 110 -9.92 2.23 -7.39
N TYR A 111 -10.34 1.41 -6.42
CA TYR A 111 -9.51 0.38 -5.79
C TYR A 111 -10.19 -0.99 -5.84
N LEU A 112 -9.38 -2.05 -5.79
CA LEU A 112 -9.85 -3.42 -5.79
C LEU A 112 -9.98 -3.88 -4.34
N VAL A 113 -11.22 -4.04 -3.91
CA VAL A 113 -11.57 -4.56 -2.59
C VAL A 113 -11.76 -6.07 -2.69
N ILE A 114 -11.08 -6.80 -1.81
CA ILE A 114 -11.12 -8.27 -1.76
C ILE A 114 -11.96 -8.70 -0.57
N ASP A 115 -12.92 -9.60 -0.79
CA ASP A 115 -13.78 -10.21 0.24
C ASP A 115 -14.48 -9.19 1.15
N LYS A 116 -14.80 -8.00 0.63
CA LYS A 116 -15.36 -6.85 1.38
C LYS A 116 -14.49 -6.37 2.55
N ASP A 117 -13.19 -6.62 2.51
CA ASP A 117 -12.25 -6.06 3.47
C ASP A 117 -11.78 -4.67 2.98
N PHE A 118 -12.37 -3.62 3.53
CA PHE A 118 -12.07 -2.23 3.17
C PHE A 118 -10.76 -1.70 3.76
N HIS A 119 -10.04 -2.55 4.50
CA HIS A 119 -8.83 -2.16 5.22
C HIS A 119 -7.54 -2.59 4.52
N VAL A 120 -7.65 -3.46 3.49
CA VAL A 120 -6.55 -3.91 2.62
C VAL A 120 -7.09 -3.99 1.20
N TYR A 121 -6.57 -3.18 0.30
CA TYR A 121 -7.09 -3.05 -1.06
C TYR A 121 -5.97 -2.77 -2.07
N TYR A 122 -6.18 -3.17 -3.33
CA TYR A 122 -5.18 -2.92 -4.37
C TYR A 122 -5.47 -1.63 -5.14
N GLY A 123 -4.42 -0.89 -5.46
CA GLY A 123 -4.50 0.15 -6.48
C GLY A 123 -4.64 -0.48 -7.86
N MET A 124 -5.41 0.16 -8.74
CA MET A 124 -5.52 -0.31 -10.12
C MET A 124 -4.18 -0.23 -10.84
N PRO A 125 -3.84 -1.23 -11.67
CA PRO A 125 -2.69 -1.16 -12.56
C PRO A 125 -2.83 0.05 -13.49
N GLU A 126 -1.74 0.78 -13.71
CA GLU A 126 -1.75 2.07 -14.44
C GLU A 126 -2.15 1.92 -15.92
N ASP A 127 -1.93 0.74 -16.50
CA ASP A 127 -2.20 0.46 -17.91
C ASP A 127 -3.61 -0.07 -18.18
N ILE A 128 -4.49 -0.08 -17.17
CA ILE A 128 -5.84 -0.63 -17.26
C ILE A 128 -6.86 0.46 -16.90
N ASP A 129 -7.50 1.02 -17.92
CA ASP A 129 -8.44 2.15 -17.78
C ASP A 129 -9.89 1.78 -18.12
N ASP A 130 -10.12 0.78 -18.98
CA ASP A 130 -11.45 0.40 -19.49
C ASP A 130 -11.88 -1.01 -19.03
N PHE A 131 -12.44 -1.12 -17.82
CA PHE A 131 -13.14 -2.34 -17.40
C PHE A 131 -14.22 -2.04 -16.36
N ASP A 132 -15.35 -2.75 -16.47
CA ASP A 132 -16.51 -2.54 -15.60
C ASP A 132 -16.46 -3.47 -14.37
N CYS A 133 -15.88 -4.66 -14.52
CA CYS A 133 -15.79 -5.63 -13.44
C CYS A 133 -14.49 -6.44 -13.46
N PHE A 134 -14.11 -6.98 -12.29
CA PHE A 134 -12.85 -7.73 -12.15
C PHE A 134 -12.76 -8.94 -13.10
N SER A 135 -13.88 -9.55 -13.45
CA SER A 135 -13.92 -10.69 -14.39
C SER A 135 -13.60 -10.33 -15.84
N ASP A 136 -13.51 -9.05 -16.17
CA ASP A 136 -13.10 -8.59 -17.50
C ASP A 136 -11.58 -8.60 -17.68
N LEU A 137 -10.82 -8.75 -16.58
CA LEU A 137 -9.36 -8.69 -16.59
C LEU A 137 -8.74 -10.00 -17.07
N ASN A 138 -7.65 -9.89 -17.83
CA ASN A 138 -6.82 -11.05 -18.15
C ASN A 138 -6.16 -11.61 -16.89
N ASP A 139 -5.99 -12.93 -16.87
CA ASP A 139 -5.41 -13.68 -15.76
C ASP A 139 -4.00 -13.23 -15.35
N ASP A 140 -3.23 -12.68 -16.29
CA ASP A 140 -1.85 -12.23 -16.13
C ASP A 140 -1.72 -10.78 -15.64
N VAL A 141 -2.84 -10.04 -15.49
CA VAL A 141 -2.85 -8.69 -14.92
C VAL A 141 -2.26 -8.72 -13.50
N ILE A 142 -1.29 -7.85 -13.24
CA ILE A 142 -0.56 -7.80 -11.97
C ILE A 142 -0.97 -6.59 -11.13
N PHE A 143 -1.38 -6.85 -9.89
CA PHE A 143 -1.67 -5.84 -8.89
C PHE A 143 -0.44 -5.59 -8.00
N ASN A 144 0.34 -4.58 -8.36
CA ASN A 144 1.59 -4.25 -7.65
C ASN A 144 1.35 -3.48 -6.34
N LYS A 145 0.38 -2.56 -6.31
CA LYS A 145 0.19 -1.64 -5.18
C LYS A 145 -0.84 -2.20 -4.21
N LEU A 146 -0.41 -2.54 -3.00
CA LEU A 146 -1.29 -3.00 -1.92
C LEU A 146 -1.31 -1.98 -0.78
N TYR A 147 -2.49 -1.42 -0.52
CA TYR A 147 -2.73 -0.36 0.44
C TYR A 147 -3.28 -0.89 1.76
N VAL A 148 -3.05 -0.13 2.84
CA VAL A 148 -3.83 -0.22 4.08
C VAL A 148 -4.50 1.12 4.35
N GLY A 149 -5.72 1.11 4.87
CA GLY A 149 -6.47 2.31 5.21
C GLY A 149 -7.89 2.02 5.67
N ASP A 150 -8.76 3.00 5.55
CA ASP A 150 -10.20 2.82 5.69
C ASP A 150 -10.87 3.35 4.42
N LEU A 151 -11.32 2.43 3.56
CA LEU A 151 -12.01 2.75 2.32
C LEU A 151 -13.54 2.87 2.51
N GLY A 152 -14.05 2.64 3.74
CA GLY A 152 -15.46 2.68 4.10
C GLY A 152 -16.12 4.05 4.03
#